data_AF-A0A359D9C2-F1
#
_entry.id   AF-A0A359D9C2-F1
#
_cell.length_a   1.000
_cell.length_b   1.000
_cell.length_c   1.000
_cell.angle_alpha   90.00
_cell.angle_beta   90.00
_cell.angle_gamma   90.00
#
_symmetry.space_group_name_H-M   'P 1'
#
loop_
_entity.id
_entity.type
_entity.pdbx_description
1 polymer ?
#
loop_
_entity_poly.entity_id
_entity_poly.type
_entity_poly.pdbx_seq_one_letter_code
_entity_poly.pdbx_strand_id
1 'polypeptide(L)'
;APSPLVAILGSALTGLGVSWVYPGLAVETLARTPEANRNSALSTLSLFFDLSVGLAGPVMGLVVSGFGLAQVFFCSALLSAIGWVLVLSLQWRQPIARP
;
A
#
# COMPACT_ATOMS: atom_id res chain seq x y z
N ALA A 1 -12.34 6.28 -15.37
CA ALA A 1 -11.97 7.70 -15.45
C ALA A 1 -12.80 8.35 -16.56
N PRO A 2 -13.47 9.48 -16.30
CA PRO A 2 -14.36 10.11 -17.28
C PRO A 2 -13.61 10.71 -18.48
N SER A 3 -12.29 10.89 -18.38
CA SER A 3 -11.44 11.33 -19.49
C SER A 3 -10.03 10.71 -19.42
N PRO A 4 -9.30 10.60 -20.55
CA PRO A 4 -7.93 10.08 -20.59
C PRO A 4 -6.97 10.86 -19.70
N LEU A 5 -7.13 12.19 -19.63
CA LEU A 5 -6.28 13.06 -18.81
C LEU A 5 -6.40 12.73 -17.32
N VAL A 6 -7.62 12.45 -16.83
CA VAL A 6 -7.84 12.01 -15.43
C VAL A 6 -7.19 10.66 -15.16
N ALA A 7 -7.22 9.73 -16.13
CA ALA A 7 -6.54 8.45 -16.00
C ALA A 7 -5.01 8.62 -15.90
N ILE A 8 -4.44 9.48 -16.75
CA ILE A 8 -3.00 9.79 -16.75
C ILE A 8 -2.59 10.40 -15.41
N LEU A 9 -3.29 11.45 -14.96
CA LEU A 9 -3.01 12.08 -13.66
C LEU A 9 -3.14 11.09 -12.49
N GLY A 10 -4.18 10.26 -12.50
CA GLY A 10 -4.36 9.21 -11.49
C GLY A 10 -3.23 8.19 -11.50
N SER A 11 -2.78 7.74 -12.67
CA SER A 11 -1.64 6.82 -12.79
C SER A 11 -0.33 7.45 -12.37
N ALA A 12 -0.10 8.73 -12.67
CA ALA A 12 1.08 9.46 -12.25
C ALA A 12 1.10 9.59 -10.71
N LEU A 13 -0.02 9.98 -10.11
CA LEU A 13 -0.16 10.05 -8.66
C LEU A 13 0.06 8.69 -7.98
N THR A 14 -0.51 7.63 -8.56
CA THR A 14 -0.33 6.26 -8.06
C THR A 14 1.13 5.83 -8.14
N GLY A 15 1.80 6.10 -9.28
CA GLY A 15 3.22 5.79 -9.48
C GLY A 15 4.14 6.54 -8.51
N LEU A 16 3.85 7.82 -8.25
CA LEU A 16 4.56 8.60 -7.24
C LEU A 16 4.41 7.98 -5.84
N GLY A 17 3.20 7.59 -5.46
CA GLY A 17 2.93 6.92 -4.19
C GLY A 17 3.70 5.61 -4.05
N VAL A 18 3.56 4.71 -5.03
CA VAL A 18 4.23 3.39 -5.04
C VAL A 18 5.76 3.52 -4.95
N SER A 19 6.35 4.52 -5.58
CA SER A 19 7.80 4.77 -5.54
C SER A 19 8.34 4.95 -4.12
N TRP A 20 7.50 5.43 -3.19
CA TRP A 20 7.91 5.73 -1.82
C TRP A 20 7.55 4.62 -0.83
N VAL A 21 6.68 3.68 -1.21
CA VAL A 21 6.19 2.60 -0.32
C VAL A 21 7.35 1.74 0.17
N TYR A 22 8.14 1.18 -0.75
CA TYR A 22 9.22 0.26 -0.39
C TYR A 22 10.33 0.92 0.46
N PRO A 23 10.93 2.06 0.04
CA PRO A 23 11.96 2.71 0.85
C PRO A 23 11.40 3.28 2.16
N GLY A 24 10.19 3.87 2.14
CA GLY A 24 9.59 4.45 3.33
C GLY A 24 9.26 3.40 4.40
N LEU A 25 8.61 2.31 4.01
CA LEU A 25 8.27 1.22 4.94
C LEU A 25 9.52 0.48 5.42
N ALA A 26 10.53 0.27 4.57
CA ALA A 26 11.77 -0.39 4.95
C ALA A 26 12.54 0.42 6.00
N VAL A 27 12.69 1.74 5.80
CA VAL A 27 13.37 2.62 6.77
C VAL A 27 12.64 2.61 8.12
N GLU A 28 11.32 2.74 8.11
CA GLU A 28 10.52 2.70 9.34
C GLU A 28 10.61 1.35 10.07
N THR A 29 10.57 0.25 9.32
CA THR A 29 10.69 -1.11 9.86
C THR A 29 12.06 -1.30 10.52
N LEU A 30 13.13 -0.87 9.85
CA LEU A 30 14.49 -0.98 10.38
C LEU A 30 14.73 -0.08 11.59
N ALA A 31 14.11 1.11 11.63
CA ALA A 31 14.20 2.02 12.77
C ALA A 31 13.58 1.42 14.05
N ARG A 32 12.59 0.53 13.91
CA ARG A 32 11.89 -0.13 15.03
C ARG A 32 12.41 -1.54 15.34
N THR A 33 13.38 -2.06 14.57
CA THR A 33 13.86 -3.44 14.68
C THR A 33 15.29 -3.48 15.23
N PRO A 34 15.57 -4.26 16.29
CA PRO A 34 16.94 -4.52 16.76
C PRO A 34 17.83 -5.09 15.66
N GLU A 35 19.12 -4.77 15.66
CA GLU A 35 20.03 -5.12 14.56
C GLU A 35 20.05 -6.62 14.22
N ALA A 36 20.02 -7.47 15.26
CA ALA A 36 19.99 -8.93 15.12
C ALA A 36 18.77 -9.45 14.32
N ASN A 37 17.67 -8.71 14.29
CA ASN A 37 16.41 -9.13 13.68
C ASN A 37 16.09 -8.40 12.37
N ARG A 38 16.93 -7.46 11.92
CA ARG A 38 16.66 -6.62 10.73
C ARG A 38 16.44 -7.44 9.45
N ASN A 39 17.23 -8.48 9.23
CA ASN A 39 17.07 -9.36 8.06
C ASN A 39 15.70 -10.08 8.06
N SER A 40 15.26 -10.55 9.23
CA SER A 40 13.96 -11.21 9.37
C SER A 40 12.78 -10.25 9.24
N ALA A 41 12.92 -9.01 9.73
CA ALA A 41 11.89 -7.99 9.59
C ALA A 41 11.74 -7.56 8.12
N LEU A 42 12.84 -7.35 7.41
CA LEU A 42 12.82 -7.03 5.98
C LEU A 42 12.25 -8.18 5.15
N SER A 43 12.61 -9.44 5.42
CA SER A 43 12.04 -10.57 4.67
C SER A 43 10.54 -10.72 4.91
N THR A 44 10.08 -10.45 6.13
CA THR A 44 8.64 -10.44 6.47
C THR A 44 7.92 -9.32 5.71
N LEU A 45 8.50 -8.12 5.67
CA LEU A 45 7.97 -6.99 4.90
C LEU A 45 7.85 -7.33 3.41
N SER A 46 8.90 -7.90 2.80
CA SER A 46 8.90 -8.32 1.40
C SER A 46 7.84 -9.39 1.13
N LEU A 47 7.75 -10.41 2.00
CA LEU A 47 6.77 -11.50 1.85
C LEU A 47 5.32 -10.98 1.84
N PHE A 48 4.97 -10.08 2.76
CA PHE A 48 3.62 -9.50 2.78
C PHE A 48 3.37 -8.57 1.59
N PHE A 49 4.37 -7.82 1.14
CA PHE A 49 4.25 -6.99 -0.05
C PHE A 49 4.00 -7.84 -1.30
N ASP A 50 4.78 -8.88 -1.51
CA ASP A 50 4.66 -9.77 -2.67
C ASP A 50 3.32 -10.51 -2.65
N LEU A 51 2.88 -10.97 -1.47
CA LEU A 51 1.55 -11.58 -1.30
C LEU A 51 0.43 -10.60 -1.67
N SER A 52 0.52 -9.35 -1.21
CA SER A 52 -0.45 -8.31 -1.53
C SER A 52 -0.54 -8.06 -3.04
N VAL A 53 0.60 -7.88 -3.71
CA VAL A 53 0.66 -7.68 -5.17
C VAL A 53 0.13 -8.91 -5.91
N GLY A 54 0.49 -10.11 -5.45
CA GLY A 54 0.03 -11.38 -6.01
C GLY A 54 -1.49 -11.56 -5.90
N LEU A 55 -2.10 -11.11 -4.80
CA LEU A 55 -3.55 -11.18 -4.59
C LEU A 55 -4.32 -10.07 -5.30
N ALA A 56 -3.70 -8.90 -5.53
CA ALA A 56 -4.36 -7.76 -6.16
C ALA A 56 -4.94 -8.09 -7.54
N GLY A 57 -4.20 -8.84 -8.36
CA GLY A 57 -4.64 -9.26 -9.70
C GLY A 57 -5.91 -10.12 -9.68
N PRO A 58 -5.91 -11.29 -9.04
CA PRO A 58 -7.09 -12.13 -8.92
C PRO A 58 -8.30 -11.43 -8.27
N VAL A 59 -8.08 -10.68 -7.18
CA VAL A 59 -9.16 -9.98 -6.48
C VAL A 59 -9.81 -8.94 -7.38
N MET A 60 -9.02 -8.08 -8.04
CA MET A 60 -9.55 -7.06 -8.95
C MET A 60 -10.10 -7.67 -10.24
N GLY A 61 -9.54 -8.80 -10.70
CA GLY A 61 -10.05 -9.59 -11.81
C GLY A 61 -11.46 -10.15 -11.56
N LEU A 62 -11.74 -10.59 -10.33
CA LEU A 62 -13.08 -11.00 -9.91
C LEU A 62 -14.05 -9.82 -9.81
N VAL A 63 -13.58 -8.66 -9.35
CA VAL A 63 -14.41 -7.45 -9.28
C VAL A 63 -14.79 -6.97 -10.70
N VAL A 64 -13.84 -6.94 -11.64
CA VAL A 64 -14.11 -6.46 -13.00
C VAL A 64 -15.05 -7.40 -13.76
N SER A 65 -14.98 -8.71 -13.53
CA SER A 65 -15.83 -9.68 -14.22
C SER A 65 -17.30 -9.57 -13.83
N GLY A 66 -17.60 -9.22 -12.56
CA GLY A 66 -18.97 -9.07 -12.07
C GLY A 66 -19.54 -7.65 -12.17
N PHE A 67 -18.70 -6.61 -12.04
CA PHE A 67 -19.15 -5.24 -11.84
C PHE A 67 -18.60 -4.24 -12.87
N GLY A 68 -17.58 -4.61 -13.64
CA GLY A 68 -16.92 -3.73 -14.60
C GLY A 68 -15.80 -2.88 -14.01
N LEU A 69 -15.15 -2.10 -14.89
CA LEU A 69 -13.89 -1.43 -14.58
C LEU A 69 -14.04 -0.25 -13.60
N ALA A 70 -15.19 0.44 -13.61
CA ALA A 70 -15.43 1.57 -12.72
C ALA A 70 -15.38 1.15 -11.24
N GLN A 71 -15.95 0.00 -10.91
CA GLN A 71 -15.96 -0.55 -9.56
C GLN A 71 -14.56 -0.97 -9.11
N VAL A 72 -13.68 -1.43 -10.01
CA VAL A 72 -12.28 -1.71 -9.68
C VAL A 72 -11.58 -0.46 -9.15
N PHE A 73 -11.74 0.68 -9.83
CA PHE A 73 -11.16 1.95 -9.39
C PHE A 73 -11.75 2.40 -8.05
N PHE A 74 -13.07 2.22 -7.86
CA PHE A 74 -13.73 2.56 -6.59
C PHE A 74 -13.26 1.68 -5.43
N CYS A 75 -13.22 0.36 -5.61
CA CYS A 75 -12.71 -0.58 -4.62
C CYS A 75 -11.25 -0.30 -4.28
N SER A 76 -10.42 0.00 -5.29
CA SER A 76 -9.01 0.36 -5.08
C SER A 76 -8.87 1.65 -4.26
N ALA A 77 -9.65 2.68 -4.58
CA ALA A 77 -9.68 3.92 -3.81
C ALA A 77 -10.11 3.69 -2.35
N LEU A 78 -11.12 2.84 -2.12
CA LEU A 78 -11.57 2.49 -0.77
C LEU A 78 -10.49 1.74 0.01
N LEU A 79 -9.83 0.75 -0.60
CA LEU A 79 -8.74 0.01 0.02
C LEU A 79 -7.55 0.93 0.34
N SER A 80 -7.20 1.86 -0.55
CA SER A 80 -6.17 2.88 -0.28
C SER A 80 -6.56 3.78 0.89
N ALA A 81 -7.82 4.22 0.97
CA ALA A 81 -8.30 5.03 2.09
C ALA A 81 -8.27 4.26 3.41
N ILE A 82 -8.66 2.98 3.42
CA ILE A 82 -8.56 2.11 4.60
C ILE A 82 -7.12 1.96 5.06
N GLY A 83 -6.19 1.70 4.13
CA GLY A 83 -4.76 1.61 4.44
C GLY A 83 -4.20 2.90 5.03
N TRP A 84 -4.59 4.05 4.47
CA TRP A 84 -4.19 5.36 4.99
C TRP A 84 -4.74 5.61 6.41
N VAL A 85 -6.02 5.34 6.66
CA VAL A 85 -6.63 5.44 7.99
C VAL A 85 -5.96 4.49 8.98
N LEU A 86 -5.64 3.26 8.57
CA LEU A 86 -4.93 2.30 9.41
C LEU A 86 -3.56 2.84 9.84
N VAL A 87 -2.76 3.34 8.89
CA VAL A 87 -1.45 3.93 9.18
C VAL A 87 -1.57 5.12 10.14
N LEU A 88 -2.50 6.05 9.89
CA LEU A 88 -2.74 7.19 10.78
C LEU A 88 -3.16 6.73 12.18
N SER A 89 -4.05 5.74 12.27
CA SER A 89 -4.50 5.18 13.55
C SER A 89 -3.36 4.52 14.34
N LEU A 90 -2.44 3.84 13.65
CA LEU A 90 -1.26 3.23 14.25
C LEU A 90 -0.27 4.29 14.74
N GLN A 91 -0.06 5.35 13.95
CA GLN A 91 0.77 6.49 14.36
C GLN A 91 0.20 7.21 15.58
N TRP A 92 -1.11 7.40 15.65
CA TRP A 92 -1.75 8.04 16.81
C TRP A 92 -1.70 7.19 18.08
N ARG A 93 -1.75 5.86 17.93
CA ARG A 93 -1.62 4.91 19.05
C ARG A 93 -0.18 4.74 19.54
N GLN A 94 0.79 5.12 18.72
CA GLN A 94 2.22 5.04 19.02
C GLN A 94 2.76 6.46 19.21
N PRO A 95 2.42 7.18 20.31
CA PRO A 95 3.11 8.41 20.65
C PRO A 95 4.58 8.04 20.77
N ILE A 96 5.38 8.60 19.86
CA ILE A 96 6.79 8.33 19.67
C ILE A 96 7.48 8.24 21.03
N ALA A 97 7.83 7.03 21.48
CA ALA A 97 8.86 6.86 22.50
C ALA A 97 10.16 7.29 21.82
N ARG A 98 10.43 8.59 21.86
CA ARG A 98 11.68 9.17 21.39
C ARG A 98 12.79 8.63 22.29
N PRO A 99 13.96 8.24 21.74
CA PRO A 99 15.18 8.28 22.55
C PRO A 99 15.45 9.72 23.03
#